data_AF-Q2RTL2-F1
#
_entry.id   AF-Q2RTL2-F1
#
_cell.length_a   1.000
_cell.length_b   1.000
_cell.length_c   1.000
_cell.angle_alpha   90.00
_cell.angle_beta   90.00
_cell.angle_gamma   90.00
#
_symmetry.space_group_name_H-M   'P 1'
#
loop_
_entity.id
_entity.type
_entity.pdbx_description
1 polymer ?
#
loop_
_entity_poly.entity_id
_entity_poly.type
_entity_poly.pdbx_seq_one_letter_code
_entity_poly.pdbx_strand_id
1 'polypeptide(L)'
;MGKAPTIASRARRAAWGLSLLVVPLLAACATRPGQGAALPPPALDATSPEILPPAPLPHHGVGDSFTFDNPEEVWTVSAIDEKGRLTWRSSQGAERLSSANPLLPSLFHRSADGRSITRFIDKADGLFPLKRGVSNGFTEAAGLDEPPYSRSFLWSCTVPAEERVTVPAGTFDTFRVVCDRDDRLRVVSSYAPAVGYVVRRDLLLEGQPPETRSLIAYVTTPSPAPPPSSAPRPATRGAGQGQGLGDIEAMPLSPPPAPPAPPDIPSHSPAVSATDEPYETLVISSATHPGPPPTTGAVLLQLAAYRSEALARHGWDKMRADHGALIGDLTPVIRQIEIPGKGTYHRLFAGPLEPDRARSLCRALPELAGHCAISPAE
;
A
#
# COMPACT_ATOMS: atom_id res chain seq x y z
N MET A 1 23.32 31.23 53.13
CA MET A 1 24.59 31.48 52.39
C MET A 1 24.67 30.49 51.25
N GLY A 2 25.06 30.94 50.04
CA GLY A 2 25.35 30.06 48.89
C GLY A 2 24.47 30.29 47.66
N LYS A 3 24.67 31.43 46.96
CA LYS A 3 24.18 31.65 45.59
C LYS A 3 25.14 30.98 44.59
N ALA A 4 24.57 30.40 43.54
CA ALA A 4 25.28 29.88 42.37
C ALA A 4 25.96 31.00 41.55
N PRO A 5 27.11 30.74 40.89
CA PRO A 5 27.71 31.70 39.98
C PRO A 5 27.27 31.49 38.52
N THR A 6 26.87 32.60 37.90
CA THR A 6 26.57 32.80 36.49
C THR A 6 27.86 32.85 35.67
N ILE A 7 27.97 32.04 34.61
CA ILE A 7 29.07 32.14 33.62
C ILE A 7 28.59 33.00 32.45
N ALA A 8 29.15 34.21 32.35
CA ALA A 8 28.93 35.14 31.25
C ALA A 8 30.02 34.98 30.18
N SER A 9 29.59 34.76 28.94
CA SER A 9 30.43 34.68 27.74
C SER A 9 31.00 36.05 27.35
N ARG A 10 32.34 36.17 27.30
CA ARG A 10 33.03 37.33 26.70
C ARG A 10 33.18 37.14 25.19
N ALA A 11 32.40 37.90 24.41
CA ALA A 11 32.66 38.11 22.99
C ALA A 11 33.81 39.12 22.82
N ARG A 12 34.90 38.72 22.16
CA ARG A 12 35.95 39.64 21.72
C ARG A 12 35.67 40.06 20.28
N ARG A 13 35.40 41.35 20.09
CA ARG A 13 35.48 42.05 18.80
C ARG A 13 36.95 42.29 18.47
N ALA A 14 37.36 42.00 17.25
CA ALA A 14 38.59 42.54 16.67
C ALA A 14 38.26 42.92 15.22
N ALA A 15 38.22 44.22 14.97
CA ALA A 15 38.11 44.84 13.66
C ALA A 15 39.49 45.30 13.24
N TRP A 16 40.03 44.78 12.13
CA TRP A 16 41.18 45.35 11.43
C TRP A 16 40.84 45.30 9.94
N GLY A 17 40.68 46.47 9.34
CA GLY A 17 40.55 46.64 7.90
C GLY A 17 41.94 46.76 7.26
N LEU A 18 42.02 46.44 5.96
CA LEU A 18 42.84 47.19 5.02
C LEU A 18 42.44 46.82 3.58
N SER A 19 42.05 47.85 2.83
CA SER A 19 41.80 47.82 1.39
C SER A 19 43.09 47.55 0.62
N LEU A 20 43.03 46.74 -0.44
CA LEU A 20 44.06 46.71 -1.50
C LEU A 20 43.44 46.33 -2.86
N LEU A 21 43.39 47.35 -3.71
CA LEU A 21 43.54 47.39 -5.17
C LEU A 21 43.27 46.11 -5.97
N VAL A 22 42.18 46.16 -6.76
CA VAL A 22 41.92 45.28 -7.90
C VAL A 22 42.69 45.80 -9.12
N VAL A 23 43.64 45.02 -9.63
CA VAL A 23 44.29 45.20 -10.94
C VAL A 23 43.72 44.13 -11.89
N PRO A 24 43.19 44.48 -13.07
CA PRO A 24 42.71 43.49 -14.02
C PRO A 24 43.89 42.97 -14.85
N LEU A 25 44.27 41.71 -14.63
CA LEU A 25 45.17 40.98 -15.53
C LEU A 25 44.34 40.36 -16.66
N LEU A 26 44.47 40.95 -17.85
CA LEU A 26 44.07 40.38 -19.12
C LEU A 26 44.92 39.13 -19.39
N ALA A 27 44.36 37.94 -19.16
CA ALA A 27 44.94 36.68 -19.60
C ALA A 27 44.27 36.25 -20.91
N ALA A 28 44.99 36.46 -22.01
CA ALA A 28 44.67 35.91 -23.31
C ALA A 28 44.93 34.39 -23.31
N CYS A 29 43.89 33.58 -23.51
CA CYS A 29 44.07 32.16 -23.82
C CYS A 29 44.27 32.01 -25.33
N ALA A 30 45.50 31.64 -25.71
CA ALA A 30 45.86 31.21 -27.05
C ALA A 30 45.16 29.88 -27.40
N THR A 31 44.41 29.87 -28.49
CA THR A 31 43.83 28.66 -29.10
C THR A 31 44.92 27.84 -29.79
N ARG A 32 45.14 26.60 -29.32
CA ARG A 32 45.89 25.57 -30.07
C ARG A 32 45.01 25.05 -31.21
N PRO A 33 45.48 25.02 -32.48
CA PRO A 33 44.81 24.28 -33.53
C PRO A 33 45.32 22.83 -33.53
N GLY A 34 44.41 21.86 -33.58
CA GLY A 34 44.76 20.46 -33.86
C GLY A 34 44.37 19.46 -32.79
N GLN A 35 43.08 19.38 -32.46
CA GLN A 35 42.45 18.12 -32.06
C GLN A 35 41.08 18.07 -32.73
N GLY A 36 40.90 17.12 -33.65
CA GLY A 36 39.60 16.87 -34.25
C GLY A 36 38.60 16.56 -33.14
N ALA A 37 37.68 17.49 -32.90
CA ALA A 37 36.50 17.20 -32.13
C ALA A 37 35.71 16.15 -32.92
N ALA A 38 35.83 14.89 -32.48
CA ALA A 38 34.81 13.92 -32.78
C ALA A 38 33.49 14.54 -32.26
N LEU A 39 32.61 14.89 -33.21
CA LEU A 39 31.24 15.25 -32.87
C LEU A 39 30.72 14.14 -31.95
N PRO A 40 30.13 14.46 -30.78
CA PRO A 40 29.39 13.46 -30.05
C PRO A 40 28.36 12.87 -31.02
N PRO A 41 28.17 11.53 -31.04
CA PRO A 41 27.11 10.96 -31.85
C PRO A 41 25.81 11.70 -31.51
N PRO A 42 24.95 12.01 -32.50
CA PRO A 42 23.65 12.59 -32.20
C PRO A 42 23.00 11.70 -31.16
N ALA A 43 22.53 12.29 -30.06
CA ALA A 43 21.78 11.60 -29.04
C ALA A 43 20.67 10.84 -29.77
N LEU A 44 20.83 9.52 -29.89
CA LEU A 44 19.80 8.64 -30.41
C LEU A 44 18.56 8.95 -29.59
N ASP A 45 17.51 9.36 -30.28
CA ASP A 45 16.27 9.90 -29.75
C ASP A 45 15.92 9.24 -28.41
N ALA A 46 15.72 10.07 -27.38
CA ALA A 46 14.97 9.70 -26.19
C ALA A 46 13.54 9.40 -26.63
N THR A 47 13.38 8.26 -27.29
CA THR A 47 12.14 7.78 -27.85
C THR A 47 11.27 7.53 -26.62
N SER A 48 10.16 8.26 -26.53
CA SER A 48 9.13 8.01 -25.51
C SER A 48 8.93 6.50 -25.39
N PRO A 49 8.82 5.95 -24.17
CA PRO A 49 8.62 4.52 -24.01
C PRO A 49 7.45 4.11 -24.91
N GLU A 50 7.72 3.10 -25.74
CA GLU A 50 6.68 2.38 -26.45
C GLU A 50 5.58 2.05 -25.43
N ILE A 51 4.31 2.31 -25.78
CA ILE A 51 3.19 2.15 -24.85
C ILE A 51 3.28 0.74 -24.25
N LEU A 52 3.56 0.66 -22.95
CA LEU A 52 3.75 -0.63 -22.30
C LEU A 52 2.44 -1.41 -22.33
N PRO A 53 2.48 -2.73 -22.63
CA PRO A 53 1.29 -3.55 -22.49
C PRO A 53 0.82 -3.55 -21.02
N PRO A 54 -0.49 -3.75 -20.76
CA PRO A 54 -0.99 -3.84 -19.40
C PRO A 54 -0.22 -4.89 -18.59
N ALA A 55 0.39 -4.49 -17.47
CA ALA A 55 1.19 -5.39 -16.65
C ALA A 55 0.31 -6.11 -15.62
N PRO A 56 0.31 -7.44 -15.57
CA PRO A 56 -0.42 -8.19 -14.54
C PRO A 56 0.24 -8.01 -13.17
N LEU A 57 -0.45 -8.47 -12.12
CA LEU A 57 0.13 -8.57 -10.78
C LEU A 57 1.41 -9.43 -10.85
N PRO A 58 2.54 -9.00 -10.25
CA PRO A 58 3.78 -9.76 -10.34
C PRO A 58 3.68 -11.05 -9.52
N HIS A 59 4.46 -12.04 -9.94
CA HIS A 59 4.67 -13.26 -9.18
C HIS A 59 6.07 -13.19 -8.55
N HIS A 60 6.15 -13.57 -7.28
CA HIS A 60 7.40 -13.64 -6.55
C HIS A 60 7.67 -15.08 -6.10
N GLY A 61 8.95 -15.45 -6.10
CA GLY A 61 9.43 -16.71 -5.55
C GLY A 61 10.13 -16.52 -4.20
N VAL A 62 10.15 -17.58 -3.39
CA VAL A 62 11.04 -17.62 -2.22
C VAL A 62 12.49 -17.52 -2.70
N GLY A 63 13.26 -16.62 -2.10
CA GLY A 63 14.64 -16.31 -2.50
C GLY A 63 14.76 -15.09 -3.41
N ASP A 64 13.66 -14.56 -3.96
CA ASP A 64 13.68 -13.27 -4.65
C ASP A 64 14.23 -12.19 -3.70
N SER A 65 15.14 -11.36 -4.19
CA SER A 65 15.77 -10.31 -3.39
C SER A 65 15.93 -9.01 -4.16
N PHE A 66 15.82 -7.89 -3.43
CA PHE A 66 15.93 -6.54 -3.98
C PHE A 66 16.77 -5.69 -3.03
N THR A 67 17.85 -5.10 -3.55
CA THR A 67 18.74 -4.21 -2.81
C THR A 67 18.39 -2.77 -3.16
N PHE A 68 18.04 -1.96 -2.17
CA PHE A 68 17.75 -0.53 -2.34
C PHE A 68 18.79 0.33 -1.65
N ASP A 69 19.00 1.54 -2.15
CA ASP A 69 19.73 2.58 -1.43
C ASP A 69 18.86 3.24 -0.33
N ASN A 70 19.50 4.15 0.40
CA ASN A 70 18.90 5.06 1.38
C ASN A 70 17.97 4.38 2.42
N PRO A 71 18.53 3.60 3.37
CA PRO A 71 19.89 3.07 3.42
C PRO A 71 20.09 1.87 2.50
N GLU A 72 21.35 1.49 2.24
CA GLU A 72 21.64 0.24 1.53
C GLU A 72 21.07 -0.96 2.30
N GLU A 73 20.09 -1.65 1.73
CA GLU A 73 19.32 -2.69 2.40
C GLU A 73 18.82 -3.74 1.41
N VAL A 74 19.08 -5.02 1.71
CA VAL A 74 18.61 -6.15 0.91
C VAL A 74 17.35 -6.71 1.54
N TRP A 75 16.25 -6.74 0.78
CA TRP A 75 15.01 -7.39 1.17
C TRP A 75 14.85 -8.70 0.40
N THR A 76 14.71 -9.83 1.12
CA THR A 76 14.57 -11.16 0.53
C THR A 76 13.24 -11.79 0.91
N VAL A 77 12.52 -12.36 -0.05
CA VAL A 77 11.32 -13.17 0.18
C VAL A 77 11.74 -14.47 0.87
N SER A 78 11.36 -14.62 2.12
CA SER A 78 11.70 -15.78 2.96
C SER A 78 10.61 -16.83 3.00
N ALA A 79 9.34 -16.45 2.78
CA ALA A 79 8.21 -17.36 2.72
C ALA A 79 7.05 -16.74 1.94
N ILE A 80 6.19 -17.61 1.39
CA ILE A 80 4.93 -17.26 0.75
C ILE A 80 3.85 -18.13 1.37
N ASP A 81 2.77 -17.54 1.85
CA ASP A 81 1.68 -18.30 2.45
C ASP A 81 0.62 -18.73 1.42
N GLU A 82 -0.36 -19.53 1.87
CA GLU A 82 -1.44 -20.05 1.03
C GLU A 82 -2.31 -18.96 0.39
N LYS A 83 -2.28 -17.73 0.93
CA LYS A 83 -3.00 -16.57 0.40
C LYS A 83 -2.14 -15.73 -0.53
N GLY A 84 -0.93 -16.18 -0.86
CA GLY A 84 0.02 -15.48 -1.71
C GLY A 84 0.67 -14.26 -1.03
N ARG A 85 0.63 -14.15 0.30
CA ARG A 85 1.30 -13.07 1.03
C ARG A 85 2.78 -13.39 1.19
N LEU A 86 3.60 -12.35 1.11
CA LEU A 86 5.05 -12.45 1.05
C LEU A 86 5.66 -12.03 2.39
N THR A 87 6.40 -12.93 3.03
CA THR A 87 7.20 -12.62 4.22
C THR A 87 8.61 -12.27 3.79
N TRP A 88 9.05 -11.06 4.10
CA TRP A 88 10.37 -10.55 3.73
C TRP A 88 11.27 -10.39 4.94
N ARG A 89 12.56 -10.65 4.75
CA ARG A 89 13.62 -10.35 5.73
C ARG A 89 14.62 -9.37 5.13
N SER A 90 15.05 -8.42 5.94
CA SER A 90 16.06 -7.42 5.57
C SER A 90 17.44 -7.85 6.04
N SER A 91 18.48 -7.49 5.27
CA SER A 91 19.89 -7.61 5.69
C SER A 91 20.22 -6.80 6.95
N GLN A 92 19.40 -5.81 7.30
CA GLN A 92 19.53 -5.00 8.51
C GLN A 92 18.70 -5.56 9.69
N GLY A 93 18.07 -6.72 9.54
CA GLY A 93 17.33 -7.39 10.63
C GLY A 93 15.86 -7.00 10.76
N ALA A 94 15.33 -6.18 9.84
CA ALA A 94 13.89 -5.90 9.77
C ALA A 94 13.10 -7.06 9.13
N GLU A 95 11.81 -7.14 9.43
CA GLU A 95 10.86 -8.11 8.85
C GLU A 95 9.61 -7.38 8.35
N ARG A 96 9.01 -7.84 7.26
CA ARG A 96 7.70 -7.35 6.82
C ARG A 96 6.86 -8.45 6.18
N LEU A 97 5.54 -8.29 6.25
CA LEU A 97 4.56 -9.09 5.52
C LEU A 97 3.84 -8.16 4.52
N SER A 98 3.73 -8.54 3.26
CA SER A 98 2.98 -7.78 2.24
C SER A 98 2.04 -8.68 1.44
N SER A 99 1.11 -8.09 0.70
CA SER A 99 0.50 -8.80 -0.44
C SER A 99 1.50 -8.91 -1.60
N ALA A 100 1.08 -9.57 -2.68
CA ALA A 100 1.84 -9.61 -3.93
C ALA A 100 1.86 -8.26 -4.68
N ASN A 101 1.02 -7.29 -4.30
CA ASN A 101 1.00 -5.97 -4.93
C ASN A 101 2.11 -5.08 -4.33
N PRO A 102 3.20 -4.75 -5.08
CA PRO A 102 4.33 -3.99 -4.55
C PRO A 102 4.06 -2.48 -4.42
N LEU A 103 2.89 -2.03 -4.87
CA LEU A 103 2.45 -0.64 -4.77
C LEU A 103 1.74 -0.34 -3.45
N LEU A 104 1.39 -1.37 -2.67
CA LEU A 104 0.73 -1.19 -1.38
C LEU A 104 1.75 -1.13 -0.23
N PRO A 105 1.40 -0.47 0.88
CA PRO A 105 2.10 -0.62 2.14
C PRO A 105 2.18 -2.08 2.61
N SER A 106 3.18 -2.42 3.41
CA SER A 106 3.25 -3.74 4.03
C SER A 106 2.17 -3.92 5.10
N LEU A 107 1.52 -5.07 5.12
CA LEU A 107 0.51 -5.48 6.11
C LEU A 107 1.11 -5.57 7.52
N PHE A 108 2.39 -5.89 7.62
CA PHE A 108 3.15 -5.84 8.87
C PHE A 108 4.55 -5.35 8.57
N HIS A 109 5.15 -4.61 9.50
CA HIS A 109 6.56 -4.27 9.47
C HIS A 109 7.10 -4.25 10.90
N ARG A 110 8.25 -4.88 11.12
CA ARG A 110 9.04 -4.79 12.35
C ARG A 110 10.44 -4.31 12.00
N SER A 111 10.85 -3.18 12.56
CA SER A 111 12.21 -2.66 12.40
C SER A 111 13.20 -3.48 13.23
N ALA A 112 14.49 -3.29 12.93
CA ALA A 112 15.58 -3.97 13.61
C ALA A 112 15.62 -3.71 15.14
N ASP A 113 15.14 -2.54 15.57
CA ASP A 113 15.01 -2.15 16.98
C ASP A 113 13.78 -2.74 17.69
N GLY A 114 13.00 -3.58 17.00
CA GLY A 114 11.84 -4.28 17.54
C GLY A 114 10.52 -3.51 17.46
N ARG A 115 10.51 -2.23 17.08
CA ARG A 115 9.25 -1.49 16.85
C ARG A 115 8.48 -2.14 15.71
N SER A 116 7.16 -2.22 15.85
CA SER A 116 6.34 -2.86 14.85
C SER A 116 5.08 -2.08 14.52
N ILE A 117 4.55 -2.29 13.32
CA ILE A 117 3.31 -1.70 12.85
C ILE A 117 2.54 -2.73 12.06
N THR A 118 1.26 -2.91 12.41
CA THR A 118 0.32 -3.75 11.70
C THR A 118 -0.64 -2.86 10.91
N ARG A 119 -0.91 -3.23 9.66
CA ARG A 119 -1.81 -2.52 8.75
C ARG A 119 -2.86 -3.46 8.20
N PHE A 120 -4.05 -2.91 8.06
CA PHE A 120 -5.17 -3.52 7.35
C PHE A 120 -5.46 -2.65 6.13
N ILE A 121 -5.52 -3.29 4.96
CA ILE A 121 -5.73 -2.61 3.69
C ILE A 121 -7.00 -3.19 3.07
N ASP A 122 -8.01 -2.35 2.85
CA ASP A 122 -9.18 -2.72 2.06
C ASP A 122 -8.93 -2.45 0.57
N LYS A 123 -9.67 -3.09 -0.34
CA LYS A 123 -9.65 -2.77 -1.80
C LYS A 123 -8.24 -2.75 -2.44
N ALA A 124 -7.36 -3.61 -1.95
CA ALA A 124 -5.93 -3.68 -2.24
C ALA A 124 -5.57 -3.92 -3.72
N ASP A 125 -6.42 -4.62 -4.48
CA ASP A 125 -6.03 -5.19 -5.77
C ASP A 125 -6.52 -4.39 -7.00
N GLY A 126 -7.18 -3.25 -6.80
CA GLY A 126 -7.84 -2.50 -7.88
C GLY A 126 -6.93 -1.77 -8.87
N LEU A 127 -5.61 -1.73 -8.66
CA LEU A 127 -4.66 -1.09 -9.59
C LEU A 127 -4.18 -2.02 -10.72
N PHE A 128 -4.22 -3.33 -10.51
CA PHE A 128 -3.73 -4.30 -11.48
C PHE A 128 -4.87 -4.88 -12.32
N PRO A 129 -4.68 -5.15 -13.63
CA PRO A 129 -3.45 -4.94 -14.39
C PRO A 129 -3.12 -3.45 -14.60
N LEU A 130 -1.85 -3.11 -14.39
CA LEU A 130 -1.37 -1.73 -14.52
C LEU A 130 -1.35 -1.32 -15.99
N LYS A 131 -1.98 -0.19 -16.28
CA LYS A 131 -1.92 0.50 -17.56
C LYS A 131 -2.12 1.99 -17.32
N ARG A 132 -1.63 2.84 -18.23
CA ARG A 132 -1.89 4.28 -18.19
C ARG A 132 -3.39 4.57 -18.01
N GLY A 133 -3.68 5.52 -17.13
CA GLY A 133 -5.03 6.02 -16.84
C GLY A 133 -5.80 5.22 -15.79
N VAL A 134 -5.31 4.05 -15.33
CA VAL A 134 -5.95 3.35 -14.21
C VAL A 134 -5.81 4.17 -12.93
N SER A 135 -6.89 4.20 -12.17
CA SER A 135 -6.92 4.76 -10.82
C SER A 135 -7.67 3.82 -9.89
N ASN A 136 -7.26 3.81 -8.63
CA ASN A 136 -7.93 3.07 -7.56
C ASN A 136 -7.68 3.76 -6.23
N GLY A 137 -8.68 3.75 -5.35
CA GLY A 137 -8.55 4.20 -3.98
C GLY A 137 -8.62 3.03 -3.01
N PHE A 138 -7.91 3.13 -1.90
CA PHE A 138 -7.95 2.14 -0.83
C PHE A 138 -7.83 2.82 0.54
N THR A 139 -8.27 2.11 1.58
CA THR A 139 -8.13 2.52 2.97
C THR A 139 -7.02 1.72 3.61
N GLU A 140 -6.08 2.42 4.23
CA GLU A 140 -5.08 1.83 5.13
C GLU A 140 -5.51 2.15 6.56
N ALA A 141 -5.54 1.15 7.43
CA ALA A 141 -5.68 1.36 8.86
C ALA A 141 -4.48 0.73 9.57
N ALA A 142 -3.69 1.58 10.23
CA ALA A 142 -2.50 1.21 10.95
C ALA A 142 -2.79 1.13 12.46
N GLY A 143 -2.38 0.04 13.10
CA GLY A 143 -2.33 -0.06 14.57
C GLY A 143 -1.25 0.86 15.13
N LEU A 144 -1.51 1.46 16.29
CA LEU A 144 -0.59 2.33 17.01
C LEU A 144 -0.27 1.72 18.37
N ASP A 145 0.95 1.98 18.85
CA ASP A 145 1.38 1.55 20.18
C ASP A 145 0.71 2.34 21.32
N GLU A 146 0.18 3.52 20.99
CA GLU A 146 -0.47 4.46 21.90
C GLU A 146 -1.82 4.92 21.33
N PRO A 147 -2.69 5.54 22.15
CA PRO A 147 -4.00 6.04 21.74
C PRO A 147 -3.89 7.01 20.57
N PRO A 148 -4.78 6.95 19.56
CA PRO A 148 -6.03 6.19 19.53
C PRO A 148 -5.92 4.69 19.16
N TYR A 149 -4.73 4.07 19.29
CA TYR A 149 -4.40 2.66 18.98
C TYR A 149 -4.61 2.24 17.52
N SER A 150 -5.25 3.08 16.72
CA SER A 150 -5.30 2.94 15.28
C SER A 150 -5.45 4.30 14.62
N ARG A 151 -4.85 4.46 13.45
CA ARG A 151 -5.08 5.60 12.56
C ARG A 151 -5.48 5.05 11.20
N SER A 152 -6.41 5.71 10.53
CA SER A 152 -6.81 5.36 9.18
C SER A 152 -6.41 6.45 8.21
N PHE A 153 -6.10 6.03 6.99
CA PHE A 153 -5.69 6.87 5.89
C PHE A 153 -6.46 6.46 4.64
N LEU A 154 -6.91 7.46 3.90
CA LEU A 154 -7.48 7.29 2.57
C LEU A 154 -6.40 7.51 1.51
N TRP A 155 -6.23 6.53 0.64
CA TRP A 155 -5.30 6.57 -0.48
C TRP A 155 -6.04 6.72 -1.80
N SER A 156 -5.46 7.49 -2.71
CA SER A 156 -5.88 7.61 -4.11
C SER A 156 -4.67 7.43 -5.00
N CYS A 157 -4.66 6.35 -5.78
CA CYS A 157 -3.58 6.01 -6.68
C CYS A 157 -3.98 6.17 -8.14
N THR A 158 -3.05 6.63 -8.97
CA THR A 158 -3.23 6.81 -10.42
C THR A 158 -1.96 6.38 -11.17
N VAL A 159 -2.14 5.95 -12.42
CA VAL A 159 -1.04 5.64 -13.34
C VAL A 159 -1.01 6.70 -14.46
N PRO A 160 -0.44 7.89 -14.23
CA PRO A 160 -0.50 8.98 -15.21
C PRO A 160 0.24 8.72 -16.52
N ALA A 161 1.34 7.95 -16.48
CA ALA A 161 2.19 7.72 -17.65
C ALA A 161 3.10 6.50 -17.48
N GLU A 162 3.59 6.00 -18.61
CA GLU A 162 4.82 5.23 -18.67
C GLU A 162 6.04 6.16 -18.77
N GLU A 163 7.15 5.77 -18.17
CA GLU A 163 8.43 6.49 -18.22
C GLU A 163 9.61 5.51 -18.25
N ARG A 164 10.70 5.90 -18.92
CA ARG A 164 11.97 5.17 -18.84
C ARG A 164 12.81 5.73 -17.70
N VAL A 165 13.18 4.87 -16.75
CA VAL A 165 13.90 5.25 -15.53
C VAL A 165 15.23 4.52 -15.46
N THR A 166 16.30 5.26 -15.18
CA THR A 166 17.62 4.72 -14.90
C THR A 166 17.90 4.78 -13.41
N VAL A 167 18.26 3.64 -12.82
CA VAL A 167 18.70 3.46 -11.43
C VAL A 167 20.03 2.68 -11.44
N PRO A 168 20.74 2.52 -10.31
CA PRO A 168 22.01 1.78 -10.33
C PRO A 168 21.88 0.32 -10.84
N ALA A 169 20.73 -0.33 -10.64
CA ALA A 169 20.44 -1.66 -11.19
C ALA A 169 20.26 -1.72 -12.72
N GLY A 170 20.14 -0.58 -13.41
CA GLY A 170 19.95 -0.50 -14.85
C GLY A 170 18.88 0.49 -15.30
N THR A 171 18.54 0.43 -16.60
CA THR A 171 17.48 1.24 -17.21
C THR A 171 16.27 0.38 -17.52
N PHE A 172 15.09 0.83 -17.10
CA PHE A 172 13.84 0.09 -17.21
C PHE A 172 12.74 0.96 -17.81
N ASP A 173 11.88 0.36 -18.63
CA ASP A 173 10.59 0.94 -18.96
C ASP A 173 9.62 0.65 -17.80
N THR A 174 8.98 1.70 -17.28
CA THR A 174 8.21 1.65 -16.03
C THR A 174 6.84 2.30 -16.17
N PHE A 175 5.91 1.86 -15.33
CA PHE A 175 4.70 2.61 -15.03
C PHE A 175 4.99 3.58 -13.89
N ARG A 176 4.76 4.88 -14.12
CA ARG A 176 4.78 5.87 -13.05
C ARG A 176 3.46 5.80 -12.31
N VAL A 177 3.50 5.36 -11.06
CA VAL A 177 2.33 5.27 -10.18
C VAL A 177 2.42 6.36 -9.14
N VAL A 178 1.37 7.16 -9.00
CA VAL A 178 1.27 8.24 -8.01
C VAL A 178 0.15 7.90 -7.04
N CYS A 179 0.49 7.72 -5.77
CA CYS A 179 -0.44 7.48 -4.69
C CYS A 179 -0.42 8.66 -3.72
N ASP A 180 -1.55 9.34 -3.60
CA ASP A 180 -1.78 10.43 -2.64
C ASP A 180 -2.55 9.90 -1.43
N ARG A 181 -2.13 10.33 -0.25
CA ARG A 181 -2.78 10.03 1.03
C ARG A 181 -3.39 11.29 1.63
N ASP A 182 -4.50 11.14 2.33
CA ASP A 182 -5.25 12.23 2.96
C ASP A 182 -4.47 13.06 4.00
N ASP A 183 -3.34 12.55 4.51
CA ASP A 183 -2.41 13.28 5.38
C ASP A 183 -1.30 14.04 4.62
N ARG A 184 -1.45 14.17 3.29
CA ARG A 184 -0.54 14.89 2.38
C ARG A 184 0.79 14.16 2.13
N LEU A 185 0.88 12.89 2.46
CA LEU A 185 1.91 12.01 1.93
C LEU A 185 1.61 11.69 0.46
N ARG A 186 2.57 11.91 -0.41
CA ARG A 186 2.57 11.42 -1.80
C ARG A 186 3.69 10.41 -2.00
N VAL A 187 3.33 9.24 -2.52
CA VAL A 187 4.27 8.19 -2.90
C VAL A 187 4.27 8.07 -4.42
N VAL A 188 5.42 8.35 -5.04
CA VAL A 188 5.62 8.12 -6.48
C VAL A 188 6.45 6.86 -6.63
N SER A 189 5.94 5.86 -7.34
CA SER A 189 6.62 4.59 -7.59
C SER A 189 6.83 4.40 -9.09
N SER A 190 8.06 4.16 -9.52
CA SER A 190 8.37 3.70 -10.87
C SER A 190 8.40 2.16 -10.85
N TYR A 191 7.31 1.52 -11.28
CA TYR A 191 7.17 0.06 -11.30
C TYR A 191 7.65 -0.51 -12.64
N ALA A 192 8.60 -1.44 -12.61
CA ALA A 192 9.14 -2.09 -13.80
C ALA A 192 8.56 -3.51 -13.97
N PRO A 193 7.71 -3.78 -14.98
CA PRO A 193 7.16 -5.11 -15.20
C PRO A 193 8.23 -6.18 -15.43
N ALA A 194 9.33 -5.83 -16.10
CA ALA A 194 10.46 -6.74 -16.35
C ALA A 194 11.17 -7.21 -15.07
N VAL A 195 11.09 -6.40 -14.00
CA VAL A 195 11.63 -6.74 -12.67
C VAL A 195 10.54 -7.38 -11.79
N GLY A 196 9.26 -7.10 -12.08
CA GLY A 196 8.14 -7.47 -11.22
C GLY A 196 8.10 -6.67 -9.91
N TYR A 197 8.80 -5.54 -9.83
CA TYR A 197 8.89 -4.73 -8.61
C TYR A 197 9.15 -3.25 -8.89
N VAL A 198 9.12 -2.43 -7.84
CA VAL A 198 9.38 -0.99 -7.90
C VAL A 198 10.89 -0.75 -7.98
N VAL A 199 11.36 -0.05 -9.02
CA VAL A 199 12.79 0.23 -9.22
C VAL A 199 13.21 1.57 -8.61
N ARG A 200 12.27 2.51 -8.45
CA ARG A 200 12.47 3.78 -7.74
C ARG A 200 11.20 4.17 -6.99
N ARG A 201 11.34 4.68 -5.77
CA ARG A 201 10.24 5.23 -4.98
C ARG A 201 10.63 6.55 -4.34
N ASP A 202 9.78 7.56 -4.53
CA ASP A 202 9.91 8.88 -3.92
C ASP A 202 8.77 9.09 -2.90
N LEU A 203 9.13 9.44 -1.67
CA LEU A 203 8.19 9.81 -0.61
C LEU A 203 8.26 11.32 -0.44
N LEU A 204 7.12 11.98 -0.65
CA LEU A 204 6.96 13.42 -0.57
C LEU A 204 5.97 13.71 0.55
N LEU A 205 6.45 14.16 1.70
CA LEU A 205 5.61 14.61 2.80
C LEU A 205 5.75 16.13 2.96
N GLU A 206 4.64 16.84 3.09
CA GLU A 206 4.66 18.30 3.21
C GLU A 206 5.54 18.77 4.37
N GLY A 207 6.47 19.69 4.08
CA GLY A 207 7.40 20.24 5.08
C GLY A 207 8.60 19.34 5.39
N GLN A 208 8.78 18.22 4.68
CA GLN A 208 9.97 17.37 4.78
C GLN A 208 10.72 17.33 3.44
N PRO A 209 12.05 17.13 3.45
CA PRO A 209 12.77 16.85 2.21
C PRO A 209 12.26 15.54 1.59
N PRO A 210 12.21 15.43 0.25
CA PRO A 210 11.82 14.18 -0.40
C PRO A 210 12.81 13.06 -0.06
N GLU A 211 12.28 11.88 0.24
CA GLU A 211 13.07 10.67 0.44
C GLU A 211 12.96 9.79 -0.81
N THR A 212 14.07 9.56 -1.48
CA THR A 212 14.15 8.70 -2.66
C THR A 212 14.86 7.40 -2.29
N ARG A 213 14.31 6.27 -2.74
CA ARG A 213 14.96 4.96 -2.74
C ARG A 213 15.01 4.39 -4.16
N SER A 214 16.18 3.97 -4.60
CA SER A 214 16.47 3.40 -5.92
C SER A 214 17.02 1.99 -5.79
N LEU A 215 16.65 1.13 -6.75
CA LEU A 215 17.11 -0.24 -6.81
C LEU A 215 18.58 -0.28 -7.25
N ILE A 216 19.42 -0.90 -6.43
CA ILE A 216 20.84 -1.13 -6.67
C ILE A 216 21.07 -2.46 -7.38
N ALA A 217 20.41 -3.52 -6.91
CA ALA A 217 20.54 -4.87 -7.46
C ALA A 217 19.26 -5.67 -7.17
N TYR A 218 19.04 -6.75 -7.92
CA TYR A 218 17.95 -7.68 -7.67
C TYR A 218 18.31 -9.08 -8.15
N VAL A 219 17.69 -10.07 -7.52
CA VAL A 219 17.67 -11.46 -7.96
C VAL A 219 16.22 -11.88 -7.95
N THR A 220 15.67 -12.21 -9.11
CA THR A 220 14.32 -12.76 -9.23
C THR A 220 14.41 -14.14 -9.82
N THR A 221 13.60 -15.05 -9.29
CA THR A 221 13.25 -16.25 -10.02
C THR A 221 12.55 -15.82 -11.31
N PRO A 222 12.96 -16.32 -12.49
CA PRO A 222 12.36 -15.90 -13.74
C PRO A 222 10.86 -16.24 -13.73
N SER A 223 10.03 -15.22 -13.60
CA SER A 223 8.61 -15.31 -13.98
C SER A 223 8.59 -15.49 -15.51
N PRO A 224 7.76 -16.40 -16.08
CA PRO A 224 7.63 -16.49 -17.52
C PRO A 224 7.14 -15.15 -18.05
N ALA A 225 8.06 -14.36 -18.60
CA ALA A 225 7.77 -13.07 -19.19
C ALA A 225 6.81 -13.28 -20.38
N PRO A 226 5.89 -12.34 -20.65
CA PRO A 226 5.30 -12.27 -21.98
C PRO A 226 6.45 -12.17 -23.01
N PRO A 227 6.35 -12.89 -24.14
CA PRO A 227 7.45 -12.97 -25.09
C PRO A 227 7.90 -11.57 -25.52
N PRO A 228 9.21 -11.35 -25.74
CA PRO A 228 9.69 -10.06 -26.20
C PRO A 228 8.94 -9.70 -27.48
N SER A 229 8.30 -8.52 -27.47
CA SER A 229 7.79 -7.90 -28.70
C SER A 229 8.97 -7.75 -29.63
N SER A 230 9.08 -8.66 -30.60
CA SER A 230 10.14 -8.62 -31.60
C SER A 230 10.00 -7.31 -32.37
N ALA A 231 10.98 -6.42 -32.19
CA ALA A 231 11.11 -5.20 -32.96
C ALA A 231 10.98 -5.51 -34.47
N PRO A 232 10.33 -4.65 -35.27
CA PRO A 232 10.24 -4.86 -36.70
C PRO A 232 11.64 -4.84 -37.32
N ARG A 233 12.05 -5.96 -37.93
CA ARG A 233 13.24 -6.02 -38.78
C ARG A 233 13.02 -5.03 -39.94
N PRO A 234 14.03 -4.22 -40.35
CA PRO A 234 13.87 -3.34 -41.50
C PRO A 234 13.58 -4.18 -42.74
N ALA A 235 12.44 -3.92 -43.38
CA ALA A 235 12.10 -4.54 -44.66
C ALA A 235 13.13 -4.14 -45.71
N THR A 236 13.96 -5.11 -46.12
CA THR A 236 14.80 -4.96 -47.30
C THR A 236 13.88 -4.85 -48.51
N ARG A 237 13.99 -3.73 -49.21
CA ARG A 237 13.26 -3.41 -50.43
C ARG A 237 13.72 -4.34 -51.55
N GLY A 238 12.99 -5.43 -51.78
CA GLY A 238 13.18 -6.33 -52.92
C GLY A 238 12.09 -6.10 -53.96
N ALA A 239 12.45 -5.44 -55.06
CA ALA A 239 11.63 -5.32 -56.25
C ALA A 239 11.58 -6.66 -56.99
N GLY A 240 10.37 -7.11 -57.36
CA GLY A 240 10.15 -8.26 -58.22
C GLY A 240 8.73 -8.20 -58.78
N GLN A 241 8.62 -7.84 -60.05
CA GLN A 241 7.38 -7.74 -60.82
C GLN A 241 6.82 -9.12 -61.17
N GLY A 242 5.48 -9.20 -61.31
CA GLY A 242 4.89 -9.85 -62.48
C GLY A 242 3.91 -11.01 -62.27
N GLN A 243 2.63 -10.67 -62.46
CA GLN A 243 1.57 -11.43 -63.15
C GLN A 243 0.76 -12.50 -62.41
N GLY A 244 -0.57 -12.41 -62.59
CA GLY A 244 -1.49 -13.54 -62.44
C GLY A 244 -2.87 -13.17 -61.91
N LEU A 245 -3.72 -12.59 -62.77
CA LEU A 245 -5.17 -12.46 -62.56
C LEU A 245 -5.80 -13.86 -62.45
N GLY A 246 -6.59 -14.06 -61.40
CA GLY A 246 -7.43 -15.23 -61.21
C GLY A 246 -8.55 -14.87 -60.24
N ASP A 247 -9.74 -14.70 -60.81
CA ASP A 247 -10.99 -14.38 -60.15
C ASP A 247 -11.30 -15.34 -58.98
N ILE A 248 -11.60 -14.76 -57.81
CA ILE A 248 -12.48 -15.40 -56.83
C ILE A 248 -13.48 -14.36 -56.35
N GLU A 249 -14.67 -14.58 -56.87
CA GLU A 249 -15.98 -14.08 -56.51
C GLU A 249 -16.13 -13.78 -55.00
N ALA A 250 -16.58 -12.57 -54.71
CA ALA A 250 -16.91 -12.12 -53.37
C ALA A 250 -18.16 -12.87 -52.85
N MET A 251 -17.94 -13.83 -51.96
CA MET A 251 -19.03 -14.35 -51.12
C MET A 251 -19.29 -13.38 -49.96
N PRO A 252 -20.56 -13.02 -49.67
CA PRO A 252 -20.88 -12.26 -48.47
C PRO A 252 -20.59 -13.11 -47.24
N LEU A 253 -19.67 -12.64 -46.39
CA LEU A 253 -19.46 -13.21 -45.05
C LEU A 253 -20.75 -13.02 -44.25
N SER A 254 -21.46 -14.14 -44.04
CA SER A 254 -22.50 -14.21 -43.02
C SER A 254 -21.85 -13.89 -41.66
N PRO A 255 -22.52 -13.14 -40.76
CA PRO A 255 -22.01 -12.92 -39.42
C PRO A 255 -21.83 -14.26 -38.69
N PRO A 256 -20.78 -14.41 -37.86
CA PRO A 256 -20.57 -15.63 -37.09
C PRO A 256 -21.77 -15.91 -36.19
N PRO A 257 -22.15 -17.18 -35.98
CA PRO A 257 -23.21 -17.52 -35.02
C PRO A 257 -22.81 -17.03 -33.64
N ALA A 258 -23.76 -16.40 -32.94
CA ALA A 258 -23.63 -16.05 -31.54
C ALA A 258 -23.19 -17.29 -30.73
N PRO A 259 -22.36 -17.11 -29.67
CA PRO A 259 -22.04 -18.20 -28.77
C PRO A 259 -23.33 -18.83 -28.23
N PRO A 260 -23.38 -20.17 -28.06
CA PRO A 260 -24.56 -20.81 -27.49
C PRO A 260 -24.84 -20.19 -26.12
N ALA A 261 -26.11 -19.84 -25.91
CA ALA A 261 -26.61 -19.50 -24.60
C ALA A 261 -26.19 -20.63 -23.61
N PRO A 262 -25.82 -20.28 -22.37
CA PRO A 262 -25.56 -21.29 -21.36
C PRO A 262 -26.78 -22.22 -21.27
N PRO A 263 -26.56 -23.54 -21.08
CA PRO A 263 -27.68 -24.46 -20.93
C PRO A 263 -28.56 -23.98 -19.78
N ASP A 264 -29.87 -23.89 -20.04
CA ASP A 264 -30.89 -23.68 -19.03
C ASP A 264 -30.67 -24.71 -17.92
N ILE A 265 -30.11 -24.26 -16.81
CA ILE A 265 -30.16 -25.02 -15.57
C ILE A 265 -31.63 -24.98 -15.17
N PRO A 266 -32.36 -26.12 -15.15
CA PRO A 266 -33.70 -26.13 -14.64
C PRO A 266 -33.63 -25.65 -13.20
N SER A 267 -34.27 -24.52 -12.92
CA SER A 267 -34.48 -24.04 -11.56
C SER A 267 -35.34 -25.08 -10.84
N HIS A 268 -34.70 -26.08 -10.24
CA HIS A 268 -35.32 -26.95 -9.25
C HIS A 268 -35.45 -26.16 -7.96
N SER A 269 -36.44 -25.27 -7.94
CA SER A 269 -37.20 -25.03 -6.72
C SER A 269 -37.88 -26.35 -6.35
N PRO A 270 -37.67 -26.91 -5.15
CA PRO A 270 -38.61 -27.87 -4.64
C PRO A 270 -39.89 -27.10 -4.28
N ALA A 271 -40.81 -27.01 -5.26
CA ALA A 271 -42.21 -26.78 -5.00
C ALA A 271 -42.77 -28.04 -4.35
N VAL A 272 -42.74 -28.09 -3.01
CA VAL A 272 -43.59 -29.03 -2.28
C VAL A 272 -45.01 -28.49 -2.38
N SER A 273 -45.86 -29.25 -3.05
CA SER A 273 -47.29 -28.99 -3.18
C SER A 273 -47.95 -28.88 -1.81
N ALA A 274 -48.78 -27.86 -1.66
CA ALA A 274 -49.74 -27.73 -0.59
C ALA A 274 -50.69 -28.94 -0.58
N THR A 275 -50.75 -29.62 0.56
CA THR A 275 -51.93 -30.38 0.97
C THR A 275 -52.47 -29.66 2.20
N ASP A 276 -53.70 -29.16 2.07
CA ASP A 276 -54.49 -28.56 3.14
C ASP A 276 -54.70 -29.55 4.30
N GLU A 277 -54.24 -29.19 5.49
CA GLU A 277 -54.86 -29.53 6.78
C GLU A 277 -54.33 -28.56 7.86
N PRO A 278 -55.19 -28.09 8.79
CA PRO A 278 -55.00 -26.80 9.46
C PRO A 278 -54.10 -26.93 10.67
N TYR A 279 -52.95 -26.24 10.67
CA TYR A 279 -52.12 -26.09 11.87
C TYR A 279 -52.16 -24.66 12.39
N GLU A 280 -52.61 -24.59 13.63
CA GLU A 280 -52.70 -23.44 14.50
C GLU A 280 -51.35 -22.73 14.64
N THR A 281 -51.42 -21.40 14.73
CA THR A 281 -50.29 -20.48 14.84
C THR A 281 -49.34 -20.86 15.98
N LEU A 282 -48.17 -21.42 15.67
CA LEU A 282 -47.07 -21.54 16.63
C LEU A 282 -45.99 -20.51 16.31
N VAL A 283 -46.00 -19.49 17.16
CA VAL A 283 -44.97 -18.46 17.32
C VAL A 283 -43.64 -19.16 17.61
N ILE A 284 -42.65 -19.02 16.72
CA ILE A 284 -41.32 -19.58 16.96
C ILE A 284 -40.61 -18.68 17.96
N SER A 285 -40.66 -19.13 19.21
CA SER A 285 -39.90 -18.62 20.35
C SER A 285 -38.40 -18.78 20.10
N SER A 286 -37.65 -17.69 20.26
CA SER A 286 -36.19 -17.68 20.32
C SER A 286 -35.68 -18.67 21.35
N ALA A 287 -34.83 -19.61 20.92
CA ALA A 287 -34.13 -20.52 21.82
C ALA A 287 -32.94 -19.79 22.47
N THR A 288 -33.21 -19.28 23.66
CA THR A 288 -32.23 -18.84 24.67
C THR A 288 -31.28 -19.99 25.02
N HIS A 289 -30.00 -19.86 24.68
CA HIS A 289 -28.96 -20.50 25.49
C HIS A 289 -29.06 -19.90 26.89
N PRO A 290 -29.04 -20.68 28.00
CA PRO A 290 -28.88 -20.11 29.31
C PRO A 290 -27.43 -19.62 29.43
N GLY A 291 -27.18 -18.41 28.91
CA GLY A 291 -26.12 -17.58 29.44
C GLY A 291 -26.40 -17.34 30.93
N PRO A 292 -25.35 -17.07 31.74
CA PRO A 292 -25.56 -16.63 33.11
C PRO A 292 -26.62 -15.51 33.13
N PRO A 293 -27.51 -15.49 34.15
CA PRO A 293 -28.61 -14.53 34.19
C PRO A 293 -28.06 -13.12 33.91
N PRO A 294 -28.75 -12.30 33.10
CA PRO A 294 -28.33 -10.92 32.90
C PRO A 294 -28.23 -10.29 34.29
N THR A 295 -27.02 -9.94 34.70
CA THR A 295 -26.80 -9.17 35.93
C THR A 295 -27.52 -7.85 35.70
N THR A 296 -28.70 -7.69 36.29
CA THR A 296 -29.52 -6.49 36.17
C THR A 296 -28.66 -5.27 36.54
N GLY A 297 -28.28 -4.47 35.53
CA GLY A 297 -27.41 -3.30 35.69
C GLY A 297 -26.00 -3.40 35.09
N ALA A 298 -25.63 -4.53 34.49
CA ALA A 298 -24.37 -4.66 33.77
C ALA A 298 -24.33 -3.76 32.53
N VAL A 299 -23.21 -3.07 32.34
CA VAL A 299 -22.95 -2.19 31.22
C VAL A 299 -21.78 -2.69 30.38
N LEU A 300 -21.66 -2.15 29.19
CA LEU A 300 -20.50 -2.24 28.32
C LEU A 300 -19.77 -0.90 28.30
N LEU A 301 -18.46 -0.93 28.48
CA LEU A 301 -17.60 0.24 28.36
C LEU A 301 -17.03 0.30 26.95
N GLN A 302 -17.39 1.31 26.17
CA GLN A 302 -16.76 1.57 24.88
C GLN A 302 -15.31 1.98 25.10
N LEU A 303 -14.39 1.25 24.45
CA LEU A 303 -12.96 1.50 24.52
C LEU A 303 -12.46 2.28 23.30
N ALA A 304 -12.93 1.90 22.11
CA ALA A 304 -12.46 2.47 20.85
C ALA A 304 -13.42 2.22 19.69
N ALA A 305 -13.17 2.82 18.53
CA ALA A 305 -13.89 2.55 17.29
C ALA A 305 -12.90 2.38 16.13
N TYR A 306 -13.04 1.28 15.39
CA TYR A 306 -12.11 0.85 14.34
C TYR A 306 -12.79 0.80 12.96
N ARG A 307 -12.00 0.77 11.89
CA ARG A 307 -12.52 0.61 10.52
C ARG A 307 -12.87 -0.81 10.12
N SER A 308 -12.42 -1.81 10.89
CA SER A 308 -12.71 -3.22 10.65
C SER A 308 -12.83 -3.99 11.96
N GLU A 309 -13.54 -5.12 11.94
CA GLU A 309 -13.64 -6.01 13.09
C GLU A 309 -12.28 -6.57 13.50
N ALA A 310 -11.43 -6.91 12.53
CA ALA A 310 -10.09 -7.44 12.78
C ALA A 310 -9.20 -6.45 13.55
N LEU A 311 -9.33 -5.14 13.26
CA LEU A 311 -8.65 -4.09 14.02
C LEU A 311 -9.19 -3.95 15.44
N ALA A 312 -10.50 -4.09 15.62
CA ALA A 312 -11.09 -4.07 16.96
C ALA A 312 -10.59 -5.24 17.83
N ARG A 313 -10.41 -6.43 17.22
CA ARG A 313 -9.80 -7.59 17.89
C ARG A 313 -8.32 -7.34 18.23
N HIS A 314 -7.53 -6.86 17.29
CA HIS A 314 -6.12 -6.52 17.56
C HIS A 314 -5.98 -5.41 18.62
N GLY A 315 -6.82 -4.38 18.55
CA GLY A 315 -6.83 -3.29 19.52
C GLY A 315 -7.16 -3.78 20.92
N TRP A 316 -8.10 -4.72 21.04
CA TRP A 316 -8.39 -5.41 22.29
C TRP A 316 -7.20 -6.22 22.82
N ASP A 317 -6.55 -7.03 21.97
CA ASP A 317 -5.40 -7.84 22.39
C ASP A 317 -4.26 -6.98 22.90
N LYS A 318 -3.98 -5.87 22.22
CA LYS A 318 -2.99 -4.90 22.67
C LYS A 318 -3.39 -4.24 23.99
N MET A 319 -4.63 -3.75 24.11
CA MET A 319 -5.09 -3.12 25.35
C MET A 319 -5.06 -4.10 26.53
N ARG A 320 -5.33 -5.39 26.31
CA ARG A 320 -5.14 -6.43 27.33
C ARG A 320 -3.69 -6.67 27.69
N ALA A 321 -2.77 -6.61 26.72
CA ALA A 321 -1.34 -6.75 26.99
C ALA A 321 -0.82 -5.58 27.82
N ASP A 322 -1.25 -4.36 27.48
CA ASP A 322 -0.78 -3.12 28.12
C ASP A 322 -1.47 -2.88 29.48
N HIS A 323 -2.77 -3.21 29.59
CA HIS A 323 -3.64 -2.92 30.75
C HIS A 323 -4.30 -4.16 31.36
N GLY A 324 -3.65 -5.32 31.27
CA GLY A 324 -4.23 -6.61 31.70
C GLY A 324 -4.73 -6.63 33.15
N ALA A 325 -4.11 -5.85 34.05
CA ALA A 325 -4.56 -5.70 35.43
C ALA A 325 -5.93 -4.99 35.59
N LEU A 326 -6.33 -4.17 34.60
CA LEU A 326 -7.54 -3.36 34.64
C LEU A 326 -8.70 -3.99 33.86
N ILE A 327 -8.40 -4.60 32.71
CA ILE A 327 -9.40 -5.08 31.75
C ILE A 327 -9.24 -6.56 31.37
N GLY A 328 -8.23 -7.26 31.89
CA GLY A 328 -7.90 -8.63 31.46
C GLY A 328 -8.96 -9.67 31.79
N ASP A 329 -9.83 -9.39 32.77
CA ASP A 329 -10.99 -10.21 33.16
C ASP A 329 -12.27 -9.87 32.40
N LEU A 330 -12.27 -8.82 31.57
CA LEU A 330 -13.41 -8.41 30.77
C LEU A 330 -13.43 -9.14 29.43
N THR A 331 -14.61 -9.21 28.80
CA THR A 331 -14.77 -9.80 27.46
C THR A 331 -14.91 -8.68 26.41
N PRO A 332 -14.25 -8.80 25.23
CA PRO A 332 -14.46 -7.86 24.15
C PRO A 332 -15.83 -8.08 23.50
N VAL A 333 -16.56 -7.00 23.28
CA VAL A 333 -17.76 -6.98 22.45
C VAL A 333 -17.52 -6.01 21.30
N ILE A 334 -17.71 -6.45 20.06
CA ILE A 334 -17.48 -5.61 18.87
C ILE A 334 -18.83 -5.42 18.18
N ARG A 335 -19.25 -4.16 17.99
CA ARG A 335 -20.49 -3.81 17.30
C ARG A 335 -20.19 -2.98 16.05
N GLN A 336 -20.72 -3.42 14.91
CA GLN A 336 -20.65 -2.64 13.67
C GLN A 336 -21.68 -1.51 13.70
N ILE A 337 -21.31 -0.33 13.23
CA ILE A 337 -22.17 0.85 13.12
C ILE A 337 -21.83 1.65 11.87
N GLU A 338 -22.84 2.14 11.19
CA GLU A 338 -22.68 3.13 10.11
C GLU A 338 -22.69 4.53 10.70
N ILE A 339 -21.66 5.33 10.41
CA ILE A 339 -21.58 6.72 10.85
C ILE A 339 -21.79 7.63 9.63
N PRO A 340 -22.86 8.44 9.59
CA PRO A 340 -23.14 9.35 8.49
C PRO A 340 -21.93 10.22 8.14
N GLY A 341 -21.56 10.26 6.85
CA GLY A 341 -20.41 11.02 6.36
C GLY A 341 -19.04 10.47 6.76
N LYS A 342 -18.98 9.38 7.54
CA LYS A 342 -17.73 8.74 7.96
C LYS A 342 -17.62 7.27 7.55
N GLY A 343 -18.72 6.59 7.21
CA GLY A 343 -18.73 5.19 6.76
C GLY A 343 -18.92 4.19 7.90
N THR A 344 -18.70 2.89 7.60
CA THR A 344 -18.80 1.80 8.58
C THR A 344 -17.64 1.82 9.59
N TYR A 345 -17.97 1.58 10.86
CA TYR A 345 -17.04 1.42 11.97
C TYR A 345 -17.40 0.20 12.83
N HIS A 346 -16.43 -0.33 13.55
CA HIS A 346 -16.55 -1.40 14.52
C HIS A 346 -16.16 -0.86 15.90
N ARG A 347 -17.15 -0.61 16.76
CA ARG A 347 -16.94 -0.14 18.12
C ARG A 347 -16.54 -1.31 19.01
N LEU A 348 -15.40 -1.18 19.66
CA LEU A 348 -14.91 -2.12 20.67
C LEU A 348 -15.45 -1.69 22.04
N PHE A 349 -16.07 -2.62 22.73
CA PHE A 349 -16.49 -2.50 24.11
C PHE A 349 -15.83 -3.58 24.96
N ALA A 350 -15.68 -3.30 26.25
CA ALA A 350 -15.34 -4.27 27.27
C ALA A 350 -16.52 -4.45 28.21
N GLY A 351 -16.80 -5.69 28.61
CA GLY A 351 -17.77 -6.00 29.66
C GLY A 351 -18.13 -7.49 29.69
N PRO A 352 -19.21 -7.86 30.39
CA PRO A 352 -20.06 -7.00 31.22
C PRO A 352 -19.30 -6.43 32.43
N LEU A 353 -19.68 -5.24 32.90
CA LEU A 353 -19.12 -4.62 34.10
C LEU A 353 -20.13 -3.75 34.86
N GLU A 354 -19.85 -3.49 36.14
CA GLU A 354 -20.63 -2.57 36.96
C GLU A 354 -20.44 -1.10 36.51
N PRO A 355 -21.49 -0.25 36.55
CA PRO A 355 -21.41 1.14 36.11
C PRO A 355 -20.31 1.96 36.81
N ASP A 356 -20.06 1.73 38.11
CA ASP A 356 -19.01 2.42 38.85
C ASP A 356 -17.60 1.95 38.47
N ARG A 357 -17.46 0.66 38.14
CA ARG A 357 -16.22 0.13 37.58
C ARG A 357 -15.97 0.73 36.18
N ALA A 358 -17.01 0.87 35.36
CA ALA A 358 -16.89 1.50 34.03
C ALA A 358 -16.43 2.95 34.12
N ARG A 359 -17.05 3.73 35.01
CA ARG A 359 -16.64 5.13 35.29
C ARG A 359 -15.20 5.22 35.81
N SER A 360 -14.78 4.27 36.64
CA SER A 360 -13.42 4.24 37.19
C SER A 360 -12.38 3.87 36.14
N LEU A 361 -12.67 2.88 35.28
CA LEU A 361 -11.82 2.52 34.15
C LEU A 361 -11.66 3.67 33.16
N CYS A 362 -12.72 4.43 32.88
CA CYS A 362 -12.63 5.64 32.05
C CYS A 362 -11.68 6.70 32.59
N ARG A 363 -11.56 6.82 33.92
CA ARG A 363 -10.61 7.76 34.54
C ARG A 363 -9.20 7.20 34.60
N ALA A 364 -9.08 5.90 34.83
CA ALA A 364 -7.81 5.20 34.94
C ALA A 364 -7.10 5.03 33.58
N LEU A 365 -7.86 5.01 32.49
CA LEU A 365 -7.35 4.86 31.13
C LEU A 365 -7.49 6.20 30.39
N PRO A 366 -6.50 7.12 30.50
CA PRO A 366 -6.52 8.40 29.78
C PRO A 366 -6.58 8.20 28.25
N GLU A 367 -6.16 7.02 27.83
CA GLU A 367 -6.21 6.45 26.48
C GLU A 367 -7.62 6.35 25.88
N LEU A 368 -8.64 6.36 26.74
CA LEU A 368 -10.05 6.36 26.37
C LEU A 368 -10.64 7.77 26.20
N ALA A 369 -9.84 8.84 26.32
CA ALA A 369 -10.32 10.21 26.20
C ALA A 369 -11.01 10.44 24.85
N GLY A 370 -12.31 10.76 24.86
CA GLY A 370 -13.15 10.92 23.67
C GLY A 370 -13.84 9.65 23.16
N HIS A 371 -13.50 8.47 23.69
CA HIS A 371 -14.07 7.18 23.32
C HIS A 371 -14.74 6.42 24.47
N CYS A 372 -14.50 6.83 25.72
CA CYS A 372 -15.21 6.35 26.91
C CYS A 372 -16.70 6.71 26.81
N ALA A 373 -17.51 5.70 26.53
CA ALA A 373 -18.97 5.77 26.59
C ALA A 373 -19.50 4.51 27.26
N ILE A 374 -20.46 4.65 28.17
CA ILE A 374 -21.12 3.52 28.84
C ILE A 374 -22.39 3.19 28.07
N SER A 375 -22.55 1.94 27.63
CA SER A 375 -23.72 1.45 26.90
C SER A 375 -24.38 0.30 27.65
N PRO A 376 -25.70 0.07 27.50
CA PRO A 376 -26.34 -1.13 28.02
C PRO A 376 -25.72 -2.40 27.43
N ALA A 377 -25.53 -3.42 28.27
CA ALA A 377 -25.19 -4.78 27.85
C ALA A 377 -26.44 -5.48 27.30
N GLU A 378 -26.95 -5.02 26.15
CA GLU A 378 -27.93 -5.74 25.33
C GLU A 378 -27.28 -6.73 24.37
#